data_AF-A0A957HCH9-F1
#
_entry.id   AF-A0A957HCH9-F1
#
_cell.length_a   1.000
_cell.length_b   1.000
_cell.length_c   1.000
_cell.angle_alpha   90.00
_cell.angle_beta   90.00
_cell.angle_gamma   90.00
#
_symmetry.space_group_name_H-M   'P 1'
#
loop_
_entity.id
_entity.type
_entity.pdbx_description
1 polymer ?
#
loop_
_entity_poly.entity_id
_entity_poly.type
_entity_poly.pdbx_seq_one_letter_code
_entity_poly.pdbx_strand_id
1 'polypeptide(L)'
;MSEPKKKKLTGQQAELMRALDITPEDIEANDAGYITEHQRNTVMKRQWYRWWPFLIPTGIFTLMPMFFMVIAATEAEAVLPLVLTSIGFWITAAAFGGTLWWQWLQLQKDLRKNEIHTIQGIAVVNVSRTNNSSISYLEINGMKLKASPEVLLRVRHLDPYVVNYLPESKIILSMQHVDEDQNIRQDEAETRLVDRMGDKETGEAAYGEDAEQAQRYS
;
A
#
# COMPACT_ATOMS: atom_id res chain seq x y z
N MET A 1 -17.70 11.39 -32.33
CA MET A 1 -17.21 10.53 -31.23
C MET A 1 -16.13 9.63 -31.79
N SER A 2 -14.87 9.98 -31.58
CA SER A 2 -13.74 9.11 -31.91
C SER A 2 -13.64 8.01 -30.85
N GLU A 3 -13.66 6.74 -31.26
CA GLU A 3 -13.36 5.63 -30.35
C GLU A 3 -11.96 5.83 -29.75
N PRO A 4 -11.81 5.73 -28.42
CA PRO A 4 -10.49 5.79 -27.80
C PRO A 4 -9.66 4.62 -28.31
N LYS A 5 -8.54 4.92 -28.99
CA LYS A 5 -7.55 3.91 -29.40
C LYS A 5 -7.10 3.16 -28.16
N LYS A 6 -7.48 1.88 -28.05
CA LYS A 6 -7.03 0.97 -26.98
C LYS A 6 -5.50 0.90 -27.01
N LYS A 7 -4.84 1.64 -26.12
CA LYS A 7 -3.40 1.56 -25.91
C LYS A 7 -3.09 0.12 -25.52
N LYS A 8 -2.33 -0.60 -26.35
CA LYS A 8 -1.87 -1.95 -25.99
C LYS A 8 -0.93 -1.79 -24.80
N LEU A 9 -1.42 -2.10 -23.61
CA LEU A 9 -0.60 -2.24 -22.41
C LEU A 9 0.29 -3.46 -22.64
N THR A 10 1.50 -3.26 -23.14
CA THR A 10 2.51 -4.31 -23.26
C THR A 10 3.56 -4.10 -22.21
N GLY A 11 3.99 -5.17 -21.54
CA GLY A 11 5.04 -5.14 -20.53
C GLY A 11 4.51 -5.16 -19.10
N GLN A 12 5.30 -4.58 -18.18
CA GLN A 12 5.14 -4.68 -16.74
C GLN A 12 3.80 -4.14 -16.22
N GLN A 13 3.30 -3.05 -16.81
CA GLN A 13 2.02 -2.44 -16.40
C GLN A 13 0.85 -3.43 -16.59
N ALA A 14 0.83 -4.19 -17.68
CA ALA A 14 -0.21 -5.18 -17.93
C ALA A 14 -0.14 -6.34 -16.93
N GLU A 15 1.07 -6.74 -16.54
CA GLU A 15 1.26 -7.77 -15.52
C GLU A 15 0.78 -7.31 -14.14
N LEU A 16 1.08 -6.07 -13.76
CA LEU A 16 0.59 -5.47 -12.51
C LEU A 16 -0.93 -5.35 -12.50
N MET A 17 -1.53 -4.90 -13.60
CA MET A 17 -2.98 -4.85 -13.74
C MET A 17 -3.61 -6.22 -13.60
N ARG A 18 -3.03 -7.26 -14.21
CA ARG A 18 -3.49 -8.64 -14.08
C ARG A 18 -3.36 -9.16 -12.64
N ALA A 19 -2.27 -8.85 -11.94
CA ALA A 19 -2.07 -9.29 -10.56
C ALA A 19 -2.98 -8.56 -9.57
N LEU A 20 -3.35 -7.31 -9.88
CA LEU A 20 -4.34 -6.55 -9.11
C LEU A 20 -5.78 -6.83 -9.55
N ASP A 21 -5.97 -7.55 -10.66
CA ASP A 21 -7.27 -7.83 -11.28
C ASP A 21 -8.07 -6.53 -11.51
N ILE A 22 -7.41 -5.56 -12.16
CA ILE A 22 -7.94 -4.25 -12.50
C ILE A 22 -7.98 -4.02 -14.01
N THR A 23 -8.93 -3.22 -14.46
CA THR A 23 -9.10 -2.83 -15.86
C THR A 23 -8.54 -1.43 -16.15
N PRO A 24 -8.43 -1.00 -17.41
CA PRO A 24 -8.08 0.40 -17.73
C PRO A 24 -9.10 1.41 -17.17
N GLU A 25 -10.38 1.06 -17.20
CA GLU A 25 -11.46 1.89 -16.68
C GLU A 25 -11.34 2.08 -15.15
N ASP A 26 -10.86 1.05 -14.46
CA ASP A 26 -10.55 1.11 -13.02
C ASP A 26 -9.40 2.09 -12.72
N ILE A 27 -8.43 2.23 -13.63
CA ILE A 27 -7.35 3.21 -13.48
C ILE A 27 -7.88 4.62 -13.67
N GLU A 28 -8.62 4.87 -14.77
CA GLU A 28 -9.24 6.17 -15.05
C GLU A 28 -10.17 6.61 -13.91
N ALA A 29 -10.95 5.69 -13.35
CA ALA A 29 -11.81 5.94 -12.20
C ALA A 29 -11.01 6.33 -10.94
N ASN A 30 -9.91 5.63 -10.67
CA ASN A 30 -9.05 5.96 -9.53
C ASN A 30 -8.41 7.34 -9.68
N ASP A 31 -7.96 7.69 -10.88
CA ASP A 31 -7.39 9.00 -11.18
C ASP A 31 -8.44 10.12 -11.04
N ALA A 32 -9.72 9.79 -11.28
CA ALA A 32 -10.87 10.64 -10.98
C ALA A 32 -11.35 10.58 -9.51
N GLY A 33 -10.69 9.80 -8.65
CA GLY A 33 -10.93 9.75 -7.21
C GLY A 33 -12.10 8.90 -6.75
N TYR A 34 -12.56 7.91 -7.54
CA TYR A 34 -13.64 7.00 -7.13
C TYR A 34 -13.35 5.53 -7.45
N ILE A 35 -14.00 4.62 -6.72
CA ILE A 35 -13.84 3.17 -6.83
C ILE A 35 -14.96 2.60 -7.70
N THR A 36 -14.61 1.80 -8.71
CA THR A 36 -15.61 1.13 -9.55
C THR A 36 -16.30 -0.03 -8.82
N GLU A 37 -17.45 -0.48 -9.33
CA GLU A 37 -18.12 -1.68 -8.82
C GLU A 37 -17.26 -2.95 -9.03
N HIS A 38 -16.56 -3.02 -10.17
CA HIS A 38 -15.61 -4.08 -10.46
C HIS A 38 -14.52 -4.18 -9.38
N GLN A 39 -13.83 -3.07 -9.09
CA GLN A 39 -12.82 -3.01 -8.03
C GLN A 39 -13.39 -3.37 -6.66
N ARG A 40 -14.59 -2.88 -6.31
CA ARG A 40 -15.24 -3.19 -5.03
C ARG A 40 -15.39 -4.70 -4.84
N ASN A 41 -15.86 -5.40 -5.87
CA ASN A 41 -16.03 -6.86 -5.86
C ASN A 41 -14.69 -7.58 -5.82
N THR A 42 -13.71 -7.15 -6.62
CA THR A 42 -12.38 -7.75 -6.68
C THR A 42 -11.59 -7.57 -5.38
N VAL A 43 -11.65 -6.39 -4.75
CA VAL A 43 -11.03 -6.13 -3.44
C VAL A 43 -11.62 -7.06 -2.38
N MET A 44 -12.96 -7.19 -2.33
CA MET A 44 -13.62 -8.10 -1.39
C MET A 44 -13.20 -9.55 -1.60
N LYS A 45 -13.17 -10.01 -2.86
CA LYS A 45 -12.73 -11.37 -3.22
C LYS A 45 -11.27 -11.62 -2.79
N ARG A 46 -10.37 -10.68 -3.03
CA ARG A 46 -8.94 -10.81 -2.63
C ARG A 46 -8.77 -10.85 -1.11
N GLN A 47 -9.50 -10.01 -0.37
CA GLN A 47 -9.42 -10.02 1.09
C GLN A 47 -9.99 -11.31 1.69
N TRP A 48 -11.00 -11.92 1.07
CA TRP A 48 -11.54 -13.21 1.50
C TRP A 48 -10.46 -14.31 1.59
N TYR A 49 -9.62 -14.46 0.55
CA TYR A 49 -8.51 -15.42 0.57
C TYR A 49 -7.50 -15.14 1.68
N ARG A 50 -7.25 -13.86 1.99
CA ARG A 50 -6.35 -13.46 3.07
C ARG A 50 -6.91 -13.73 4.46
N TRP A 51 -8.23 -13.72 4.60
CA TRP A 51 -8.93 -14.03 5.85
C TRP A 51 -9.06 -15.54 6.12
N TRP A 52 -8.85 -16.36 5.10
CA TRP A 52 -8.94 -17.82 5.19
C TRP A 52 -8.13 -18.44 6.35
N PRO A 53 -6.86 -18.04 6.61
CA PRO A 53 -6.08 -18.57 7.72
C PRO A 53 -6.66 -18.26 9.11
N PHE A 54 -7.53 -17.26 9.23
CA PHE A 54 -8.23 -16.93 10.47
C PHE A 54 -9.61 -17.57 10.53
N LEU A 55 -10.29 -17.72 9.39
CA LEU A 55 -11.61 -18.34 9.30
C LEU A 55 -11.57 -19.82 9.71
N ILE A 56 -10.59 -20.59 9.24
CA ILE A 56 -10.48 -22.02 9.56
C ILE A 56 -10.30 -22.24 11.08
N PRO A 57 -9.30 -21.66 11.76
CA PRO A 57 -9.13 -21.85 13.20
C PRO A 57 -10.32 -21.34 14.00
N THR A 58 -10.94 -20.22 13.60
CA THR A 58 -12.15 -19.72 14.27
C THR A 58 -13.25 -20.78 14.26
N GLY A 59 -13.50 -21.42 13.10
CA GLY A 59 -14.48 -22.50 12.99
C GLY A 59 -14.13 -23.70 13.87
N ILE A 60 -12.89 -24.18 13.81
CA ILE A 60 -12.41 -25.33 14.61
C ILE A 60 -12.56 -25.04 16.11
N PHE A 61 -12.08 -23.87 16.57
CA PHE A 61 -12.11 -23.49 17.97
C PHE A 61 -13.51 -23.15 18.48
N THR A 62 -14.47 -22.86 17.59
CA THR A 62 -15.89 -22.73 17.96
C THR A 62 -16.54 -24.10 18.18
N LEU A 63 -16.14 -25.12 17.41
CA LEU A 63 -16.72 -26.46 17.47
C LEU A 63 -16.09 -27.37 18.55
N MET A 64 -14.77 -27.29 18.75
CA MET A 64 -14.06 -28.09 19.77
C MET A 64 -14.66 -28.05 21.19
N PRO A 65 -15.09 -26.89 21.71
CA PRO A 65 -15.78 -26.83 23.00
C PRO A 65 -17.05 -27.66 23.07
N MET A 66 -17.84 -27.69 22.00
CA MET A 66 -19.07 -28.48 21.98
C MET A 66 -18.75 -29.96 22.12
N PHE A 67 -17.67 -30.40 21.47
CA PHE A 67 -17.15 -31.75 21.60
C PHE A 67 -16.71 -32.07 23.04
N PHE A 68 -15.96 -31.19 23.70
CA PHE A 68 -15.55 -31.39 25.10
C PHE A 68 -16.72 -31.38 26.09
N MET A 69 -17.75 -30.57 25.83
CA MET A 69 -18.97 -30.56 26.66
C MET A 69 -19.73 -31.89 26.56
N VAL A 70 -19.72 -32.55 25.39
CA VAL A 70 -20.31 -33.90 25.23
C VAL A 70 -19.53 -34.94 26.06
N ILE A 71 -18.20 -34.90 26.05
CA ILE A 71 -17.37 -35.80 26.89
C ILE A 71 -17.57 -35.50 28.38
N ALA A 72 -17.62 -34.23 28.77
CA ALA A 72 -17.85 -33.83 30.15
C ALA A 72 -19.18 -34.36 30.68
N ALA A 73 -20.20 -34.49 29.83
CA ALA A 73 -21.49 -35.05 30.22
C ALA A 73 -21.43 -36.54 30.56
N THR A 74 -20.45 -37.29 30.06
CA THR A 74 -20.27 -38.73 30.33
C THR A 74 -19.26 -39.01 31.43
N GLU A 75 -18.31 -38.11 31.68
CA GLU A 75 -17.18 -38.31 32.60
C GLU A 75 -17.20 -37.31 33.77
N ALA A 76 -17.87 -37.67 34.87
CA ALA A 76 -18.10 -36.78 36.00
C ALA A 76 -16.82 -36.20 36.64
N GLU A 77 -15.74 -37.00 36.70
CA GLU A 77 -14.46 -36.59 37.29
C GLU A 77 -13.70 -35.57 36.41
N ALA A 78 -13.98 -35.56 35.11
CA ALA A 78 -13.32 -34.68 34.14
C ALA A 78 -14.11 -33.41 33.81
N VAL A 79 -15.29 -33.20 34.41
CA VAL A 79 -16.18 -32.07 34.08
C VAL A 79 -15.46 -30.72 34.20
N LEU A 80 -14.87 -30.43 35.36
CA LEU A 80 -14.23 -29.14 35.60
C LEU A 80 -13.07 -28.85 34.64
N PRO A 81 -12.07 -29.74 34.44
CA PRO A 81 -11.00 -29.47 33.50
C PRO A 81 -11.48 -29.37 32.04
N LEU A 82 -12.49 -30.13 31.63
CA LEU A 82 -13.06 -30.05 30.27
C LEU A 82 -13.84 -28.76 30.03
N VAL A 83 -14.57 -28.27 31.02
CA VAL A 83 -15.26 -26.97 30.96
C VAL A 83 -14.26 -25.83 30.86
N LEU A 84 -13.20 -25.83 31.68
CA LEU A 84 -12.15 -24.80 31.61
C LEU A 84 -11.44 -24.82 30.25
N THR A 85 -11.15 -26.01 29.73
CA THR A 85 -10.56 -26.17 28.39
C THR A 85 -11.49 -25.61 27.31
N SER A 86 -12.78 -25.92 27.39
CA SER A 86 -13.82 -25.39 26.49
C SER A 86 -13.85 -23.86 26.50
N ILE A 87 -13.82 -23.22 27.67
CA ILE A 87 -13.77 -21.76 27.79
C ILE A 87 -12.53 -21.20 27.09
N GLY A 88 -11.35 -21.80 27.26
CA GLY A 88 -10.12 -21.39 26.57
C GLY A 88 -10.25 -21.41 25.05
N PHE A 89 -10.91 -22.43 24.49
CA PHE A 89 -11.22 -22.51 23.07
C PHE A 89 -12.19 -21.41 22.61
N TRP A 90 -13.25 -21.09 23.37
CA TRP A 90 -14.16 -19.98 23.03
C TRP A 90 -13.44 -18.64 23.03
N ILE A 91 -12.58 -18.38 24.02
CA ILE A 91 -11.77 -17.15 24.09
C ILE A 91 -10.88 -17.04 22.85
N THR A 92 -10.24 -18.15 22.45
CA THR A 92 -9.38 -18.19 21.26
C THR A 92 -10.17 -17.94 19.98
N ALA A 93 -11.34 -18.59 19.83
CA ALA A 93 -12.25 -18.36 18.70
C ALA A 93 -12.72 -16.90 18.64
N ALA A 94 -13.07 -16.30 19.78
CA ALA A 94 -13.46 -14.90 19.88
C ALA A 94 -12.33 -13.95 19.49
N ALA A 95 -11.08 -14.24 19.87
CA ALA A 95 -9.92 -13.45 19.48
C ALA A 95 -9.74 -13.46 17.95
N PHE A 96 -9.74 -14.63 17.31
CA PHE A 96 -9.63 -14.74 15.86
C PHE A 96 -10.83 -14.11 15.13
N GLY A 97 -12.06 -14.44 15.53
CA GLY A 97 -13.28 -13.87 14.95
C GLY A 97 -13.37 -12.34 15.12
N GLY A 98 -12.94 -11.81 16.26
CA GLY A 98 -12.87 -10.38 16.51
C GLY A 98 -11.89 -9.66 15.58
N THR A 99 -10.71 -10.24 15.32
CA THR A 99 -9.74 -9.67 14.38
C THR A 99 -10.28 -9.64 12.94
N LEU A 100 -10.98 -10.69 12.52
CA LEU A 100 -11.64 -10.76 11.22
C LEU A 100 -12.75 -9.71 11.10
N TRP A 101 -13.61 -9.62 12.11
CA TRP A 101 -14.70 -8.65 12.15
C TRP A 101 -14.17 -7.21 12.07
N TRP A 102 -13.11 -6.90 12.83
CA TRP A 102 -12.47 -5.58 12.79
C TRP A 102 -11.91 -5.24 11.41
N GLN A 103 -11.18 -6.17 10.77
CA GLN A 103 -10.64 -5.95 9.43
C GLN A 103 -11.74 -5.77 8.38
N TRP A 104 -12.82 -6.55 8.48
CA TRP A 104 -13.98 -6.40 7.62
C TRP A 104 -14.65 -5.04 7.79
N LEU A 105 -14.83 -4.57 9.03
CA LEU A 105 -15.39 -3.24 9.31
C LEU A 105 -14.53 -2.12 8.75
N GLN A 106 -13.20 -2.19 8.86
CA GLN A 106 -12.29 -1.20 8.27
C GLN A 106 -12.44 -1.15 6.74
N LEU A 107 -12.46 -2.30 6.08
CA LEU A 107 -12.66 -2.38 4.64
C LEU A 107 -14.02 -1.83 4.22
N GLN A 108 -15.09 -2.19 4.93
CA GLN A 108 -16.44 -1.67 4.64
C GLN A 108 -16.54 -0.17 4.89
N LYS A 109 -15.82 0.37 5.87
CA LYS A 109 -15.73 1.82 6.10
C LYS A 109 -15.06 2.49 4.90
N ASP A 110 -13.92 1.98 4.43
CA ASP A 110 -13.22 2.51 3.25
C ASP A 110 -14.09 2.45 1.99
N LEU A 111 -14.68 1.29 1.69
CA LEU A 111 -15.51 1.10 0.50
C LEU A 111 -16.79 1.94 0.52
N ARG A 112 -17.35 2.25 1.70
CA ARG A 112 -18.51 3.15 1.82
C ARG A 112 -18.14 4.61 1.68
N LYS A 113 -16.98 5.02 2.21
CA LYS A 113 -16.46 6.39 2.03
C LYS A 113 -16.13 6.69 0.57
N ASN A 114 -15.76 5.67 -0.21
CA ASN A 114 -15.32 5.84 -1.60
C ASN A 114 -14.15 6.83 -1.73
N GLU A 115 -13.28 6.84 -0.73
CA GLU A 115 -12.13 7.74 -0.64
C GLU A 115 -10.88 6.99 -1.07
N ILE A 116 -10.18 7.54 -2.07
CA ILE A 116 -8.94 7.01 -2.61
C ILE A 116 -7.83 7.97 -2.23
N HIS A 117 -6.73 7.43 -1.69
CA HIS A 117 -5.50 8.20 -1.49
C HIS A 117 -4.47 7.75 -2.51
N THR A 118 -3.71 8.71 -3.03
CA THR A 118 -2.64 8.46 -3.99
C THR A 118 -1.30 8.77 -3.33
N ILE A 119 -0.33 7.87 -3.50
CA ILE A 119 1.05 8.09 -3.10
C ILE A 119 1.97 7.81 -4.28
N GLN A 120 2.91 8.73 -4.53
CA GLN A 120 3.94 8.56 -5.54
C GLN A 120 5.29 8.43 -4.84
N GLY A 121 6.07 7.41 -5.20
CA GLY A 121 7.39 7.23 -4.62
C GLY A 121 8.10 5.99 -5.12
N ILE A 122 9.28 5.75 -4.54
CA ILE A 122 10.11 4.59 -4.87
C ILE A 122 9.53 3.36 -4.17
N ALA A 123 9.28 2.30 -4.93
CA ALA A 123 8.79 1.04 -4.40
C ALA A 123 9.93 0.20 -3.81
N VAL A 124 9.85 -0.05 -2.51
CA VAL A 124 10.75 -0.94 -1.78
C VAL A 124 9.98 -2.20 -1.42
N VAL A 125 10.20 -3.26 -2.19
CA VAL A 125 9.71 -4.61 -1.84
C VAL A 125 10.53 -5.14 -0.68
N ASN A 126 9.91 -5.29 0.50
CA ASN A 126 10.57 -5.83 1.68
C ASN A 126 10.02 -7.22 1.99
N VAL A 127 10.89 -8.23 1.99
CA VAL A 127 10.57 -9.60 2.40
C VAL A 127 11.22 -9.83 3.76
N SER A 128 10.51 -9.46 4.82
CA SER A 128 11.01 -9.68 6.17
C SER A 128 10.68 -11.09 6.61
N ARG A 129 11.72 -11.84 7.02
CA ARG A 129 11.57 -13.15 7.63
C ARG A 129 11.63 -12.99 9.14
N THR A 130 10.49 -13.08 9.82
CA THR A 130 10.43 -13.01 11.28
C THR A 130 9.75 -14.26 11.81
N ASN A 131 10.40 -14.98 12.72
CA ASN A 131 9.87 -16.15 13.43
C ASN A 131 9.14 -17.15 12.51
N ASN A 132 9.86 -17.71 11.52
CA ASN A 132 9.32 -18.64 10.52
C ASN A 132 8.19 -18.12 9.61
N SER A 133 7.77 -16.86 9.75
CA SER A 133 6.82 -16.22 8.84
C SER A 133 7.55 -15.22 7.93
N SER A 134 7.37 -15.35 6.62
CA SER A 134 7.77 -14.32 5.67
C SER A 134 6.64 -13.32 5.55
N ILE A 135 6.78 -12.16 6.18
CA ILE A 135 5.87 -11.04 5.99
C ILE A 135 6.46 -10.19 4.86
N SER A 136 5.81 -10.24 3.71
CA SER A 136 6.17 -9.42 2.57
C SER A 136 5.22 -8.22 2.48
N TYR A 137 5.79 -7.03 2.36
CA TYR A 137 5.04 -5.79 2.22
C TYR A 137 5.70 -4.88 1.18
N LEU A 138 4.88 -4.02 0.58
CA LEU A 138 5.34 -2.96 -0.31
C LEU A 138 5.51 -1.70 0.52
N GLU A 139 6.68 -1.08 0.48
CA GLU A 139 6.91 0.21 1.12
C GLU A 139 7.12 1.30 0.07
N ILE A 140 6.38 2.41 0.18
CA ILE A 140 6.51 3.58 -0.68
C ILE A 140 6.56 4.81 0.21
N ASN A 141 7.64 5.59 0.14
CA ASN A 141 7.90 6.75 1.01
C ASN A 141 7.67 6.46 2.52
N GLY A 142 8.14 5.31 3.01
CA GLY A 142 7.96 4.92 4.41
C GLY A 142 6.58 4.35 4.76
N MET A 143 5.61 4.39 3.84
CA MET A 143 4.28 3.82 4.06
C MET A 143 4.26 2.34 3.69
N LYS A 144 3.89 1.49 4.64
CA LYS A 144 3.73 0.04 4.43
C LYS A 144 2.33 -0.27 3.90
N LEU A 145 2.28 -0.73 2.65
CA LEU A 145 1.07 -1.14 1.96
C LEU A 145 0.97 -2.67 1.91
N LYS A 146 -0.26 -3.16 2.04
CA LYS A 146 -0.55 -4.58 1.97
C LYS A 146 -0.69 -5.00 0.50
N ALA A 147 0.23 -5.83 0.02
CA ALA A 147 0.21 -6.39 -1.33
C ALA A 147 0.16 -7.91 -1.29
N SER A 148 -0.47 -8.54 -2.29
CA SER A 148 -0.39 -9.99 -2.46
C SER A 148 1.01 -10.38 -2.94
N PRO A 149 1.46 -11.63 -2.69
CA PRO A 149 2.73 -12.12 -3.22
C PRO A 149 2.82 -11.97 -4.75
N GLU A 150 1.71 -12.16 -5.47
CA GLU A 150 1.66 -11.99 -6.94
C GLU A 150 1.95 -10.56 -7.39
N VAL A 151 1.48 -9.57 -6.64
CA VAL A 151 1.78 -8.15 -6.92
C VAL A 151 3.25 -7.88 -6.63
N LEU A 152 3.75 -8.31 -5.48
CA LEU A 152 5.14 -8.08 -5.08
C LEU A 152 6.17 -8.68 -6.03
N LEU A 153 5.87 -9.82 -6.67
CA LEU A 153 6.73 -10.44 -7.68
C LEU A 153 6.84 -9.64 -8.99
N ARG A 154 5.90 -8.72 -9.26
CA ARG A 154 5.85 -7.91 -10.48
C ARG A 154 6.30 -6.47 -10.27
N VAL A 155 6.40 -6.05 -9.01
CA VAL A 155 6.98 -4.75 -8.65
C VAL A 155 8.49 -4.85 -8.77
N ARG A 156 9.07 -4.00 -9.61
CA ARG A 156 10.52 -3.79 -9.64
C ARG A 156 10.94 -2.97 -8.43
N HIS A 157 11.90 -3.52 -7.69
CA HIS A 157 12.44 -2.91 -6.48
C HIS A 157 13.28 -1.68 -6.85
N LEU A 158 13.10 -0.59 -6.12
CA LEU A 158 13.71 0.73 -6.31
C LEU A 158 13.25 1.52 -7.55
N ASP A 159 12.18 1.09 -8.21
CA ASP A 159 11.57 1.85 -9.31
C ASP A 159 10.45 2.78 -8.78
N PRO A 160 10.17 3.89 -9.47
CA PRO A 160 9.10 4.82 -9.08
C PRO A 160 7.71 4.33 -9.49
N TYR A 161 6.75 4.46 -8.59
CA TYR A 161 5.35 4.10 -8.83
C TYR A 161 4.39 5.16 -8.30
N VAL A 162 3.22 5.23 -8.93
CA VAL A 162 2.01 5.87 -8.40
C VAL A 162 1.08 4.77 -7.90
N VAL A 163 0.66 4.86 -6.64
CA VAL A 163 -0.21 3.87 -6.00
C VAL A 163 -1.46 4.54 -5.45
N ASN A 164 -2.61 4.04 -5.90
CA ASN A 164 -3.91 4.40 -5.38
C ASN A 164 -4.34 3.33 -4.36
N TYR A 165 -4.71 3.74 -3.15
CA TYR A 165 -4.99 2.83 -2.05
C TYR A 165 -6.11 3.32 -1.13
N LEU A 166 -6.67 2.39 -0.35
CA LEU A 166 -7.68 2.67 0.67
C LEU A 166 -7.03 3.12 1.99
N PRO A 167 -7.41 4.28 2.56
CA PRO A 167 -6.64 4.93 3.61
C PRO A 167 -6.63 4.19 4.94
N GLU A 168 -7.72 3.58 5.39
CA GLU A 168 -7.78 2.92 6.71
C GLU A 168 -7.22 1.50 6.64
N SER A 169 -7.61 0.74 5.62
CA SER A 169 -7.24 -0.66 5.44
C SER A 169 -5.85 -0.85 4.83
N LYS A 170 -5.28 0.20 4.20
CA LYS A 170 -4.00 0.21 3.47
C LYS A 170 -3.93 -0.83 2.34
N ILE A 171 -5.06 -1.01 1.65
CA ILE A 171 -5.20 -1.94 0.52
C ILE A 171 -4.93 -1.20 -0.78
N ILE A 172 -4.08 -1.78 -1.64
CA ILE A 172 -3.78 -1.26 -2.96
C ILE A 172 -4.97 -1.50 -3.90
N LEU A 173 -5.46 -0.43 -4.53
CA LEU A 173 -6.48 -0.47 -5.57
C LEU A 173 -5.84 -0.59 -6.94
N SER A 174 -4.93 0.33 -7.27
CA SER A 174 -4.13 0.30 -8.50
C SER A 174 -2.71 0.75 -8.25
N MET A 175 -1.82 0.35 -9.16
CA MET A 175 -0.39 0.67 -9.13
C MET A 175 0.07 0.87 -10.57
N GLN A 176 0.77 1.97 -10.81
CA GLN A 176 1.31 2.32 -12.13
C GLN A 176 2.81 2.58 -12.02
N HIS A 177 3.60 1.95 -12.90
CA HIS A 177 5.02 2.26 -13.04
C HIS A 177 5.18 3.63 -13.70
N VAL A 178 6.06 4.47 -13.17
CA VAL A 178 6.40 5.75 -13.79
C VAL A 178 7.68 5.55 -14.60
N ASP A 179 7.60 5.68 -15.92
CA ASP A 179 8.81 5.60 -16.75
C ASP A 179 9.73 6.79 -16.44
N GLU A 180 11.05 6.57 -16.40
CA GLU A 180 12.05 7.58 -16.02
C GLU A 180 11.96 8.85 -16.88
N ASP A 181 11.58 8.68 -18.16
CA ASP A 181 11.40 9.78 -19.13
C ASP A 181 10.22 10.71 -18.81
N GLN A 182 9.32 10.32 -17.92
CA GLN A 182 8.18 11.14 -17.46
C GLN A 182 8.40 11.77 -16.09
N ASN A 183 9.63 11.69 -15.56
CA ASN A 183 9.95 12.25 -14.27
C ASN A 183 10.18 13.77 -14.40
N ILE A 184 9.09 14.54 -14.33
CA ILE A 184 8.95 16.01 -14.43
C ILE A 184 9.91 16.82 -13.49
N ARG A 185 10.70 16.15 -12.64
CA ARG A 185 11.66 16.80 -11.75
C ARG A 185 12.94 17.32 -12.44
N GLN A 186 13.22 16.98 -13.70
CA GLN A 186 14.39 17.53 -14.39
C GLN A 186 14.18 18.95 -14.93
N ASP A 187 12.96 19.32 -15.35
CA ASP A 187 12.73 20.59 -16.05
C ASP A 187 12.92 21.84 -15.16
N GLU A 188 12.57 21.78 -13.87
CA GLU A 188 12.73 22.95 -12.98
C GLU A 188 14.16 23.17 -12.50
N ALA A 189 14.97 22.12 -12.38
CA ALA A 189 16.35 22.24 -11.92
C ALA A 189 17.29 22.72 -13.03
N GLU A 190 17.09 22.25 -14.26
CA GLU A 190 17.87 22.71 -15.42
C GLU A 190 17.52 24.14 -15.80
N THR A 191 16.24 24.53 -15.78
CA THR A 191 15.84 25.91 -16.11
C THR A 191 16.46 26.93 -15.14
N ARG A 192 16.57 26.61 -13.84
CA ARG A 192 17.21 27.49 -12.84
C ARG A 192 18.74 27.57 -12.99
N LEU A 193 19.38 26.57 -13.59
CA LEU A 193 20.82 26.60 -13.88
C LEU A 193 21.13 27.38 -15.16
N VAL A 194 20.24 27.33 -16.16
CA VAL A 194 20.37 28.10 -17.40
C VAL A 194 20.18 29.59 -17.15
N ASP A 195 19.20 29.99 -16.34
CA ASP A 195 18.97 31.40 -16.00
C ASP A 195 20.14 32.04 -15.23
N ARG A 196 20.94 31.23 -14.51
CA ARG A 196 22.09 31.72 -13.72
C ARG A 196 23.39 31.84 -14.51
N MET A 197 23.46 31.26 -15.70
CA MET A 197 24.65 31.33 -16.56
C MET A 197 24.53 32.33 -17.72
N GLY A 198 23.34 32.86 -17.99
CA GLY A 198 23.12 33.89 -19.02
C GLY A 198 23.55 35.31 -18.65
N ASP A 199 23.82 35.60 -17.37
CA ASP A 199 23.97 36.97 -16.85
C ASP A 199 25.43 37.37 -16.50
N LYS A 200 26.43 36.66 -17.05
CA LYS A 200 27.86 36.90 -16.75
C LYS A 200 28.72 37.39 -17.92
N GLU A 201 28.12 38.00 -18.93
CA GLU A 201 28.87 38.83 -19.89
C GLU A 201 28.42 40.28 -19.76
N THR A 202 29.40 41.16 -19.49
CA THR A 202 29.36 42.64 -19.41
C THR A 202 29.24 43.26 -18.01
N GLY A 203 30.39 43.31 -17.32
CA GLY A 203 30.58 44.08 -16.10
C GLY A 203 32.05 44.46 -15.93
N GLU A 204 32.57 45.26 -16.86
CA GLU A 204 33.89 45.88 -16.84
C GLU A 204 33.91 46.92 -15.69
N ALA A 205 34.26 46.48 -14.48
CA ALA A 205 34.35 47.33 -13.31
C ALA A 205 35.78 47.88 -13.18
N ALA A 206 35.93 49.14 -13.60
CA ALA A 206 37.07 50.00 -13.30
C ALA A 206 37.31 50.08 -11.79
N TYR A 207 38.46 49.56 -11.33
CA TYR A 207 38.96 49.83 -9.99
C TYR A 207 39.81 51.10 -10.03
N GLY A 208 39.16 52.21 -9.66
CA GLY A 208 39.79 53.51 -9.41
C GLY A 208 40.42 53.58 -8.02
N GLU A 209 41.55 54.27 -8.01
CA GLU A 209 42.32 54.80 -6.89
C GLU A 209 41.45 55.37 -5.77
N ASP A 210 41.54 54.84 -4.54
CA ASP A 210 41.08 55.54 -3.32
C ASP A 210 41.75 54.93 -2.07
N ALA A 211 43.09 54.88 -2.06
CA ALA A 211 43.88 54.33 -0.95
C ALA A 211 44.75 55.37 -0.20
N GLU A 212 44.52 56.68 -0.37
CA GLU A 212 45.49 57.71 0.10
C GLU A 212 44.94 58.78 1.07
N GLN A 213 43.89 58.51 1.87
CA GLN A 213 43.40 59.50 2.86
C GLN A 213 43.21 59.03 4.32
N ALA A 214 43.62 57.82 4.70
CA ALA A 214 43.39 57.32 6.06
C ALA A 214 44.56 57.51 7.06
N GLN A 215 45.51 58.42 6.83
CA GLN A 215 46.66 58.65 7.74
C GLN A 215 46.77 60.06 8.36
N ARG A 216 45.76 60.93 8.23
CA ARG A 216 45.85 62.29 8.80
C ARG A 216 45.17 62.54 10.13
N TYR A 217 44.35 61.64 10.68
CA TYR A 217 43.71 61.88 11.98
C TYR A 217 43.37 60.58 12.73
N SER A 218 44.34 60.04 13.49
CA SER A 218 44.09 59.32 14.76
C SER A 218 45.41 58.95 15.43
#